data_AF-A0A925P135-F1
#
_entry.id   AF-A0A925P135-F1
#
_cell.length_a   1.000
_cell.length_b   1.000
_cell.length_c   1.000
_cell.angle_alpha   90.00
_cell.angle_beta   90.00
_cell.angle_gamma   90.00
#
_symmetry.space_group_name_H-M   'P 1'
#
loop_
_entity.id
_entity.type
_entity.pdbx_description
1 polymer ?
#
loop_
_entity_poly.entity_id
_entity_poly.type
_entity_poly.pdbx_seq_one_letter_code
_entity_poly.pdbx_strand_id
1 'polypeptide(L)'
;MNIALELPSNRRVAAVSETNSRFASADTAFAAECVLADSERQPCEVWTRVMGYHRPISSFNTGKQAEHAERRFFATPPCGRR
;
A
#
# COMPACT_ATOMS: atom_id res chain seq x y z
N MET A 1 -21.69 -3.18 -38.98
CA MET A 1 -22.51 -2.05 -38.49
C MET A 1 -21.96 -1.67 -37.12
N ASN A 2 -21.18 -0.60 -37.05
CA ASN A 2 -20.63 -0.09 -35.79
C ASN A 2 -21.67 0.84 -35.15
N ILE A 3 -21.97 0.63 -33.87
CA ILE A 3 -22.60 1.65 -33.01
C ILE A 3 -21.84 1.68 -31.69
N ALA A 4 -21.09 2.76 -31.49
CA ALA A 4 -20.53 3.19 -30.21
C ALA A 4 -21.53 4.15 -29.55
N LEU A 5 -21.77 3.97 -28.24
CA LEU A 5 -22.35 4.95 -27.31
C LEU A 5 -21.67 4.69 -25.95
N GLU A 6 -20.47 5.25 -25.75
CA GLU A 6 -20.20 6.48 -24.98
C GLU A 6 -20.56 6.38 -23.49
N LEU A 7 -19.53 6.10 -22.68
CA LEU A 7 -19.53 6.32 -21.23
C LEU A 7 -19.66 7.83 -20.97
N PRO A 8 -20.58 8.28 -20.10
CA PRO A 8 -20.65 9.70 -19.75
C PRO A 8 -19.42 10.09 -18.93
N SER A 9 -18.50 10.73 -19.66
CA SER A 9 -17.83 11.97 -19.30
C SER A 9 -18.29 12.60 -17.99
N ASN A 10 -17.31 12.94 -17.15
CA ASN A 10 -17.34 14.07 -16.23
C ASN A 10 -18.45 14.09 -15.15
N ARG A 11 -18.10 13.60 -13.96
CA ARG A 11 -18.43 14.37 -12.74
C ARG A 11 -17.15 14.80 -12.04
N ARG A 12 -16.56 15.88 -12.58
CA ARG A 12 -15.63 16.76 -11.88
C ARG A 12 -16.30 17.31 -10.63
N VAL A 13 -15.66 17.11 -9.48
CA VAL A 13 -15.70 18.10 -8.39
C VAL A 13 -14.27 18.59 -8.25
N ALA A 14 -13.95 19.65 -8.99
CA ALA A 14 -12.75 20.43 -8.77
C ALA A 14 -13.17 21.68 -7.98
N ALA A 15 -12.67 21.80 -6.75
CA ALA A 15 -12.22 23.04 -6.11
C ALA A 15 -12.16 22.85 -4.59
N VAL A 16 -10.95 22.61 -4.06
CA VAL A 16 -10.47 23.36 -2.90
C VAL A 16 -9.03 23.76 -3.24
N SER A 17 -8.90 24.97 -3.76
CA SER A 17 -7.64 25.67 -3.90
C SER A 17 -7.25 26.20 -2.52
N GLU A 18 -6.53 25.41 -1.73
CA GLU A 18 -5.82 25.93 -0.56
C GLU A 18 -4.38 25.45 -0.60
N THR A 19 -3.52 26.44 -0.83
CA THR A 19 -2.08 26.36 -0.97
C THR A 19 -1.44 25.69 0.24
N ASN A 20 -0.93 24.47 0.06
CA ASN A 20 0.16 23.95 0.89
C ASN A 20 1.38 23.67 0.01
N SER A 21 1.81 24.71 -0.70
CA SER A 21 2.96 24.72 -1.62
C SER A 21 4.31 24.85 -0.90
N ARG A 22 4.47 24.26 0.30
CA ARG A 22 5.76 24.29 1.04
C ARG A 22 6.35 22.93 1.40
N PHE A 23 5.69 21.82 1.03
CA PHE A 23 6.24 20.46 1.16
C PHE A 23 6.08 19.64 -0.13
N ALA A 24 6.10 20.29 -1.29
CA ALA A 24 5.95 19.63 -2.59
C ALA A 24 7.15 19.94 -3.49
N SER A 25 8.31 19.39 -3.17
CA SER A 25 9.48 19.50 -4.04
C SER A 25 10.55 18.48 -3.64
N ALA A 26 10.46 17.26 -4.21
CA ALA A 26 11.57 16.51 -4.82
C ALA A 26 11.29 15.01 -5.07
N ASP A 27 10.19 14.42 -4.59
CA ASP A 27 10.02 12.94 -4.68
C ASP A 27 9.18 12.44 -5.88
N THR A 28 8.57 13.34 -6.66
CA THR A 28 7.71 12.98 -7.81
C THR A 28 8.50 12.71 -9.11
N ALA A 29 9.60 11.97 -9.03
CA ALA A 29 10.39 11.56 -10.21
C ALA A 29 10.75 10.07 -10.25
N PHE A 30 10.19 9.24 -9.35
CA PHE A 30 10.44 7.79 -9.29
C PHE A 30 9.25 6.93 -9.72
N ALA A 31 8.38 7.45 -10.58
CA ALA A 31 7.19 6.72 -11.02
C ALA A 31 7.04 6.74 -12.55
N ALA A 32 8.07 6.26 -13.25
CA ALA A 32 7.77 5.43 -14.41
C ALA A 32 7.16 4.14 -13.84
N GLU A 33 5.97 3.78 -14.28
CA GLU A 33 5.30 2.56 -13.87
C GLU A 33 6.14 1.34 -14.27
N CYS A 34 7.04 0.93 -13.38
CA CYS A 34 7.89 -0.25 -13.53
C CYS A 34 7.02 -1.48 -13.23
N VAL A 35 6.16 -1.84 -14.18
CA VAL A 35 5.42 -3.11 -14.13
C VAL A 35 6.38 -4.23 -14.53
N LEU A 36 7.06 -4.80 -13.55
CA LEU A 36 7.84 -6.03 -13.73
C LEU A 36 6.91 -7.22 -13.96
N ALA A 37 7.30 -8.12 -14.87
CA ALA A 37 6.63 -9.41 -15.01
C ALA A 37 6.88 -10.28 -13.76
N ASP A 38 5.97 -11.19 -13.42
CA ASP A 38 6.09 -11.99 -12.19
C ASP A 38 7.36 -12.85 -12.11
N SER A 39 7.92 -13.24 -13.26
CA SER A 39 9.21 -13.96 -13.35
C SER A 39 10.43 -13.10 -13.03
N GLU A 40 10.30 -11.78 -13.12
CA GLU A 40 11.38 -10.80 -12.90
C GLU A 40 11.34 -10.26 -11.45
N ARG A 41 10.31 -10.61 -10.68
CA ARG A 41 10.16 -10.20 -9.29
C ARG A 41 11.04 -11.05 -8.38
N GLN A 42 11.77 -10.40 -7.50
CA GLN A 42 12.49 -11.09 -6.43
C GLN A 42 11.53 -11.37 -5.26
N PRO A 43 11.50 -12.61 -4.71
CA PRO A 43 10.67 -12.90 -3.55
C PRO A 43 11.14 -12.11 -2.34
N CYS A 44 10.20 -11.42 -1.67
CA CYS A 44 10.48 -10.70 -0.44
C CYS A 44 10.43 -11.64 0.75
N GLU A 45 11.49 -11.66 1.56
CA GLU A 45 11.46 -12.34 2.84
C GLU A 45 10.89 -11.42 3.92
N VAL A 46 9.85 -11.88 4.61
CA VAL A 46 9.22 -11.13 5.69
C VAL A 46 9.74 -11.62 7.04
N TRP A 47 10.28 -10.69 7.82
CA TRP A 47 10.89 -10.95 9.13
C TRP A 47 10.05 -10.35 10.24
N THR A 48 9.90 -11.07 11.35
CA THR A 48 9.12 -10.61 12.49
C THR A 48 9.90 -10.69 13.78
N ARG A 49 9.54 -9.80 14.73
CA ARG A 49 10.11 -9.80 16.07
C ARG A 49 9.39 -10.82 16.95
N VAL A 50 10.14 -11.79 17.47
CA VAL A 50 9.64 -12.76 18.45
C VAL A 50 10.51 -12.70 19.70
N MET A 51 9.91 -12.34 20.83
CA MET A 51 10.55 -12.34 22.16
C MET A 51 11.93 -11.66 22.26
N GLY A 52 12.30 -10.79 21.34
CA GLY A 52 13.56 -10.02 21.40
C GLY A 52 14.41 -10.06 20.14
N TYR A 53 14.27 -11.07 19.27
CA TYR A 53 15.05 -11.21 18.04
C TYR A 53 14.18 -11.26 16.78
N HIS A 54 14.79 -11.01 15.63
CA HIS A 54 14.15 -11.14 14.32
C HIS A 54 14.31 -12.56 13.80
N ARG A 55 13.20 -13.14 13.35
CA ARG A 55 13.20 -14.44 12.65
C ARG A 55 12.36 -14.36 11.39
N PRO A 56 12.77 -15.04 10.31
CA PRO A 56 11.99 -15.09 9.08
C PRO A 56 10.69 -15.86 9.32
N ILE A 57 9.58 -15.35 8.78
CA ILE A 57 8.26 -16.00 8.88
C ILE A 57 8.25 -17.37 8.19
N SER A 58 9.06 -17.54 7.14
CA SER A 58 9.21 -18.81 6.42
C SER A 58 9.69 -19.96 7.31
N SER A 59 10.35 -19.67 8.44
CA SER A 59 10.85 -20.66 9.41
C SER A 59 9.85 -20.89 10.57
N PHE A 60 8.56 -20.63 10.38
CA PHE A 60 7.56 -20.82 11.44
C PHE A 60 6.94 -22.21 11.34
N ASN A 61 6.94 -22.95 12.45
CA ASN A 61 6.14 -24.16 12.59
C ASN A 61 4.64 -23.81 12.61
N THR A 62 3.77 -24.76 12.27
CA THR A 62 2.31 -24.56 12.17
C THR A 62 1.70 -23.92 13.43
N GLY A 63 2.11 -24.36 14.63
CA GLY A 63 1.60 -23.77 15.88
C GLY A 63 2.00 -22.30 16.07
N LYS A 64 3.20 -21.91 15.61
CA LYS A 64 3.65 -20.52 15.71
C LYS A 64 2.98 -19.63 14.66
N GLN A 65 2.63 -20.19 13.50
CA GLN A 65 1.83 -19.48 12.49
C GLN A 65 0.43 -19.18 13.03
N ALA A 66 -0.22 -20.14 13.70
CA ALA A 66 -1.52 -19.93 14.35
C ALA A 66 -1.46 -18.83 15.43
N GLU A 67 -0.49 -18.92 16.35
CA GLU A 67 -0.29 -17.87 17.37
C GLU A 67 -0.02 -16.50 16.75
N HIS A 68 0.72 -16.44 15.62
CA HIS A 68 1.00 -15.19 14.93
C HIS A 68 -0.25 -14.60 14.28
N ALA A 69 -1.11 -15.42 13.68
CA ALA A 69 -2.34 -15.00 13.02
C ALA A 69 -3.37 -14.42 14.02
N GLU A 70 -3.36 -14.89 15.27
CA GLU A 70 -4.24 -14.40 16.32
C GLU A 70 -3.79 -13.06 16.94
N ARG A 71 -2.62 -12.53 16.55
CA ARG A 71 -2.11 -11.26 17.07
C ARG A 71 -2.96 -10.10 16.56
N ARG A 72 -3.46 -9.31 17.51
CA ARG A 72 -4.21 -8.08 17.19
C ARG A 72 -3.26 -6.90 17.06
N PHE A 73 -3.31 -6.24 15.91
CA PHE A 73 -2.58 -5.00 15.66
C PHE A 73 -3.31 -3.81 16.27
N PHE A 74 -2.55 -2.84 16.74
CA PHE A 74 -3.11 -1.56 17.16
C PHE A 74 -3.57 -0.79 15.92
N ALA A 75 -4.85 -0.44 15.87
CA ALA A 75 -5.39 0.51 14.90
C ALA A 75 -5.49 1.87 15.59
N THR A 76 -4.77 2.86 15.09
CA THR A 76 -4.99 4.24 15.51
C THR A 76 -6.41 4.67 15.11
N PRO A 77 -7.15 5.39 15.98
CA PRO A 77 -8.40 6.00 15.55
C PRO A 77 -8.12 6.95 14.37
N PRO A 78 -9.02 7.07 13.39
CA PRO A 78 -8.84 8.01 12.29
C PRO A 78 -8.60 9.40 12.87
N CYS A 79 -7.55 10.08 12.42
CA CYS A 79 -7.32 11.44 12.86
C CYS A 79 -8.51 12.30 12.40
N GLY A 80 -9.33 12.76 13.35
CA GLY A 80 -10.37 13.72 13.05
C GLY A 80 -9.70 14.99 12.56
N ARG A 81 -9.85 15.29 11.26
CA ARG A 81 -9.59 16.62 10.71
C ARG A 81 -10.42 17.61 11.52
N ARG A 82 -9.78 18.31 12.46
CA ARG A 82 -10.31 19.53 13.06
C ARG A 82 -10.19 20.66 12.05
#